data_AF-A0A9X0UGV9-F1
#
_entry.id   AF-A0A9X0UGV9-F1
#
_cell.length_a   1.000
_cell.length_b   1.000
_cell.length_c   1.000
_cell.angle_alpha   90.00
_cell.angle_beta   90.00
_cell.angle_gamma   90.00
#
_symmetry.space_group_name_H-M   'P 1'
#
loop_
_entity.id
_entity.type
_entity.pdbx_description
1 polymer ?
#
loop_
_entity_poly.entity_id
_entity_poly.type
_entity_poly.pdbx_seq_one_letter_code
_entity_poly.pdbx_strand_id
1 'polypeptide(L)'
;MNDLFTKTDYSLYSNAMTFVRRPYVRNPIDSDADVVVLGVPLDMATSGRSGARMGPDAIRRASVNLAWEGKKFPWDFNLFAQTKVIDAGDLVFDCGDAEDFTYRLEAAAGEIIKNGKTLLALGGDHFVTLPILRAHAKQFGEMALIHFDAHTDTYANGSAYDHGTMFYHAPKEGLISPKHSVQIGIRTEYKQEGHGFNVINAMQANDMSVEEIVQQIRTIIADKPVYLTFDIDCLDPAFAPGTGTPVCGGLNTDKILKIIRALKGINLVGMDVVEVAPAYDQSEMTALAGATIALELLYVWSANQNKA
;
A
#
# COMPACT_ATOMS: atom_id res chain seq x y z
N MET A 1 -4.81 40.46 12.89
CA MET A 1 -4.99 39.15 13.58
C MET A 1 -6.27 38.51 13.05
N ASN A 2 -6.36 38.26 11.74
CA ASN A 2 -7.63 37.84 11.10
C ASN A 2 -7.66 36.34 10.77
N ASP A 3 -6.58 35.62 11.09
CA ASP A 3 -6.36 34.21 10.77
C ASP A 3 -6.25 33.32 12.02
N LEU A 4 -6.77 33.76 13.17
CA LEU A 4 -6.55 33.09 14.47
C LEU A 4 -6.91 31.58 14.45
N PHE A 5 -7.95 31.20 13.70
CA PHE A 5 -8.39 29.81 13.54
C PHE A 5 -8.33 29.30 12.09
N THR A 6 -7.84 30.12 11.15
CA THR A 6 -7.80 29.81 9.71
C THR A 6 -6.41 29.97 9.11
N LYS A 7 -5.39 30.18 9.94
CA LYS A 7 -4.01 30.24 9.51
C LYS A 7 -3.61 28.88 8.94
N THR A 8 -3.12 28.88 7.71
CA THR A 8 -2.58 27.67 7.10
C THR A 8 -1.42 27.15 7.92
N ASP A 9 -1.56 25.92 8.39
CA ASP A 9 -0.51 25.23 9.12
C ASP A 9 0.49 24.65 8.11
N TYR A 10 1.74 25.09 8.20
CA TYR A 10 2.90 24.53 7.48
C TYR A 10 3.93 23.90 8.43
N SER A 11 3.64 23.86 9.73
CA SER A 11 4.52 23.23 10.70
C SER A 11 4.67 21.75 10.40
N LEU A 12 5.71 21.10 10.92
CA LEU A 12 5.86 19.64 10.82
C LEU A 12 5.52 18.94 12.14
N TYR A 13 4.80 19.61 13.05
CA TYR A 13 4.60 19.12 14.42
C TYR A 13 3.16 19.26 14.95
N SER A 14 2.27 19.99 14.27
CA SER A 14 0.87 20.16 14.66
C SER A 14 -0.09 19.50 13.67
N ASN A 15 -1.33 19.28 14.09
CA ASN A 15 -2.44 18.84 13.22
C ASN A 15 -2.12 17.62 12.33
N ALA A 16 -1.31 16.67 12.84
CA ALA A 16 -0.93 15.43 12.17
C ALA A 16 -2.00 14.33 12.31
N MET A 17 -3.27 14.70 12.13
CA MET A 17 -4.43 13.82 12.40
C MET A 17 -4.85 12.99 11.18
N THR A 18 -4.45 13.38 9.98
CA THR A 18 -4.83 12.75 8.71
C THR A 18 -3.63 12.62 7.78
N PHE A 19 -3.70 11.68 6.85
CA PHE A 19 -2.66 11.45 5.87
C PHE A 19 -2.38 12.72 5.05
N VAL A 20 -1.15 13.23 5.12
CA VAL A 20 -0.66 14.46 4.46
C VAL A 20 -1.63 15.65 4.66
N ARG A 21 -2.25 15.74 5.85
CA ARG A 21 -3.22 16.79 6.21
C ARG A 21 -4.44 16.86 5.28
N ARG A 22 -4.83 15.75 4.66
CA ARG A 22 -6.04 15.71 3.84
C ARG A 22 -7.31 15.88 4.69
N PRO A 23 -8.38 16.46 4.13
CA PRO A 23 -9.64 16.60 4.83
C PRO A 23 -10.13 15.26 5.37
N TYR A 24 -10.52 15.25 6.65
CA TYR A 24 -11.16 14.11 7.27
C TYR A 24 -12.63 14.04 6.82
N VAL A 25 -13.02 12.93 6.18
CA VAL A 25 -14.38 12.70 5.68
C VAL A 25 -14.80 11.26 6.00
N ARG A 26 -15.48 11.09 7.14
CA ARG A 26 -15.85 9.76 7.66
C ARG A 26 -16.71 8.92 6.73
N ASN A 27 -17.66 9.54 6.01
CA ASN A 27 -18.43 8.88 4.95
C ASN A 27 -17.91 9.35 3.59
N PRO A 28 -17.01 8.60 2.93
CA PRO A 28 -16.41 9.02 1.67
C PRO A 28 -17.37 8.91 0.48
N ILE A 29 -18.51 8.23 0.60
CA ILE A 29 -19.37 7.88 -0.53
C ILE A 29 -19.93 9.12 -1.22
N ASP A 30 -20.49 10.04 -0.44
CA ASP A 30 -21.12 11.27 -0.94
C ASP A 30 -20.09 12.40 -1.21
N SER A 31 -18.80 12.14 -0.97
CA SER A 31 -17.75 13.10 -1.28
C SER A 31 -17.43 13.11 -2.78
N ASP A 32 -16.91 14.24 -3.26
CA ASP A 32 -16.38 14.41 -4.60
C ASP A 32 -14.91 13.98 -4.73
N ALA A 33 -14.43 13.16 -3.78
CA ALA A 33 -13.05 12.69 -3.76
C ALA A 33 -12.77 11.70 -4.90
N ASP A 34 -11.58 11.83 -5.48
CA ASP A 34 -11.04 10.89 -6.46
C ASP A 34 -10.40 9.69 -5.75
N VAL A 35 -9.69 9.96 -4.65
CA VAL A 35 -8.99 8.95 -3.84
C VAL A 35 -9.39 9.04 -2.37
N VAL A 36 -9.68 7.88 -1.78
CA VAL A 36 -9.99 7.71 -0.36
C VAL A 36 -8.83 7.01 0.32
N VAL A 37 -8.24 7.67 1.31
CA VAL A 37 -7.31 7.03 2.25
C VAL A 37 -8.13 6.37 3.36
N LEU A 38 -7.90 5.08 3.60
CA LEU A 38 -8.54 4.32 4.67
C LEU A 38 -7.48 3.58 5.47
N GLY A 39 -7.46 3.78 6.78
CA GLY A 39 -6.64 2.97 7.67
C GLY A 39 -7.32 1.65 8.00
N VAL A 40 -6.53 0.59 8.08
CA VAL A 40 -7.01 -0.78 8.21
C VAL A 40 -6.26 -1.48 9.34
N PRO A 41 -6.57 -1.18 10.62
CA PRO A 41 -5.72 -1.53 11.76
C PRO A 41 -5.89 -2.99 12.22
N LEU A 42 -5.46 -3.96 11.39
CA LEU A 42 -5.43 -5.38 11.71
C LEU A 42 -4.01 -5.86 12.03
N ASP A 43 -3.82 -6.72 13.02
CA ASP A 43 -2.60 -7.54 13.13
C ASP A 43 -2.91 -8.93 13.71
N MET A 44 -4.16 -9.40 13.56
CA MET A 44 -4.60 -10.69 14.09
C MET A 44 -4.16 -11.86 13.20
N ALA A 45 -3.69 -11.58 11.98
CA ALA A 45 -3.23 -12.58 11.02
C ALA A 45 -1.69 -12.69 10.99
N THR A 46 -0.97 -11.95 11.85
CA THR A 46 0.50 -12.02 11.94
C THR A 46 0.98 -13.36 12.48
N SER A 47 2.01 -13.92 11.84
CA SER A 47 2.73 -15.12 12.32
C SER A 47 3.97 -14.79 13.18
N GLY A 48 4.46 -13.55 13.10
CA GLY A 48 5.63 -13.04 13.80
C GLY A 48 5.27 -12.09 14.95
N ARG A 49 5.85 -10.89 14.92
CA ARG A 49 5.58 -9.86 15.92
C ARG A 49 4.30 -9.11 15.57
N SER A 50 3.40 -8.93 16.53
CA SER A 50 2.24 -8.05 16.39
C SER A 50 2.64 -6.58 16.54
N GLY A 51 1.76 -5.66 16.14
CA GLY A 51 2.01 -4.21 16.23
C GLY A 51 1.52 -3.44 15.01
N ALA A 52 1.30 -4.11 13.88
CA ALA A 52 0.85 -3.50 12.64
C ALA A 52 -0.54 -2.85 12.77
N ARG A 53 -1.38 -3.22 13.75
CA ARG A 53 -2.65 -2.53 14.02
C ARG A 53 -2.49 -1.02 14.30
N MET A 54 -1.30 -0.58 14.72
CA MET A 54 -0.98 0.83 14.96
C MET A 54 -0.30 1.51 13.76
N GLY A 55 -0.06 0.77 12.67
CA GLY A 55 0.55 1.24 11.42
C GLY A 55 -0.17 2.43 10.80
N PRO A 56 -1.52 2.42 10.63
CA PRO A 56 -2.22 3.52 9.99
C PRO A 56 -2.01 4.87 10.70
N ASP A 57 -2.09 4.88 12.04
CA ASP A 57 -1.82 6.08 12.85
C ASP A 57 -0.37 6.54 12.72
N ALA A 58 0.59 5.61 12.78
CA ALA A 58 2.00 5.93 12.62
C ALA A 58 2.31 6.57 11.26
N ILE A 59 1.78 6.00 10.18
CA ILE A 59 1.92 6.53 8.81
C ILE A 59 1.31 7.94 8.72
N ARG A 60 0.10 8.16 9.28
CA ARG A 60 -0.52 9.50 9.30
C ARG A 60 0.35 10.52 10.02
N ARG A 61 0.87 10.20 11.20
CA ARG A 61 1.74 11.12 11.95
C ARG A 61 3.02 11.45 11.18
N ALA A 62 3.70 10.42 10.66
CA ALA A 62 4.93 10.60 9.90
C ALA A 62 4.72 11.40 8.60
N SER A 63 3.55 11.27 7.97
CA SER A 63 3.20 11.95 6.72
C SER A 63 3.17 13.48 6.82
N VAL A 64 3.13 14.06 8.03
CA VAL A 64 3.18 15.52 8.20
C VAL A 64 4.51 16.12 7.72
N ASN A 65 5.60 15.35 7.79
CA ASN A 65 6.91 15.70 7.21
C ASN A 65 6.84 15.90 5.69
N LEU A 66 5.80 15.34 5.06
CA LEU A 66 5.53 15.41 3.64
C LEU A 66 4.43 16.44 3.31
N ALA A 67 3.92 17.24 4.26
CA ALA A 67 2.78 18.12 3.97
C ALA A 67 3.16 19.56 3.57
N TRP A 68 4.40 20.02 3.87
CA TRP A 68 4.76 21.43 3.77
C TRP A 68 4.99 21.95 2.34
N GLU A 69 5.54 21.13 1.43
CA GLU A 69 5.69 21.53 0.01
C GLU A 69 4.44 21.19 -0.79
N GLY A 70 3.99 22.10 -1.65
CA GLY A 70 2.90 21.80 -2.59
C GLY A 70 3.30 20.84 -3.72
N LYS A 71 4.55 20.88 -4.17
CA LYS A 71 5.07 20.01 -5.25
C LYS A 71 6.21 19.16 -4.70
N LYS A 72 6.07 17.84 -4.72
CA LYS A 72 7.09 16.91 -4.23
C LYS A 72 8.14 16.61 -5.28
N PHE A 73 9.40 16.66 -4.90
CA PHE A 73 10.47 16.20 -5.78
C PHE A 73 10.34 14.69 -6.07
N PRO A 74 10.56 14.22 -7.30
CA PRO A 74 10.96 14.96 -8.52
C PRO A 74 9.77 15.35 -9.41
N TRP A 75 8.54 15.27 -8.91
CA TRP A 75 7.33 15.57 -9.68
C TRP A 75 7.25 17.04 -10.08
N ASP A 76 6.71 17.29 -11.27
CA ASP A 76 6.56 18.61 -11.86
C ASP A 76 5.17 19.23 -11.60
N PHE A 77 4.27 18.49 -10.94
CA PHE A 77 2.92 18.94 -10.58
C PHE A 77 2.61 18.84 -9.07
N ASN A 78 1.65 19.64 -8.63
CA ASN A 78 1.07 19.55 -7.28
C ASN A 78 -0.08 18.53 -7.30
N LEU A 79 0.10 17.39 -6.62
CA LEU A 79 -0.88 16.31 -6.56
C LEU A 79 -2.25 16.82 -6.11
N PHE A 80 -2.30 17.60 -5.04
CA PHE A 80 -3.55 18.05 -4.43
C PHE A 80 -4.21 19.23 -5.15
N ALA A 81 -3.57 19.78 -6.18
CA ALA A 81 -4.19 20.76 -7.07
C ALA A 81 -5.04 20.12 -8.17
N GLN A 82 -4.80 18.84 -8.49
CA GLN A 82 -5.48 18.12 -9.58
C GLN A 82 -6.20 16.84 -9.12
N THR A 83 -5.90 16.34 -7.92
CA THR A 83 -6.53 15.14 -7.34
C THR A 83 -7.10 15.44 -5.97
N LYS A 84 -8.40 15.17 -5.81
CA LYS A 84 -9.13 15.30 -4.55
C LYS A 84 -8.91 14.07 -3.70
N VAL A 85 -8.02 14.20 -2.72
CA VAL A 85 -7.71 13.16 -1.74
C VAL A 85 -8.32 13.53 -0.39
N ILE A 86 -9.05 12.58 0.20
CA ILE A 86 -9.61 12.64 1.56
C ILE A 86 -9.06 11.50 2.43
N ASP A 87 -9.13 11.67 3.75
CA ASP A 87 -8.86 10.60 4.72
C ASP A 87 -10.18 10.21 5.40
N ALA A 88 -10.59 8.96 5.28
CA ALA A 88 -11.83 8.44 5.86
C ALA A 88 -11.66 7.99 7.32
N GLY A 89 -10.45 8.09 7.88
CA GLY A 89 -10.09 7.49 9.16
C GLY A 89 -9.89 6.00 9.00
N ASP A 90 -10.28 5.24 10.02
CA ASP A 90 -10.04 3.80 10.08
C ASP A 90 -11.32 3.01 9.88
N LEU A 91 -11.18 1.81 9.30
CA LEU A 91 -12.24 0.81 9.33
C LEU A 91 -12.56 0.45 10.78
N VAL A 92 -13.86 0.48 11.12
CA VAL A 92 -14.36 0.03 12.42
C VAL A 92 -14.95 -1.37 12.28
N PHE A 93 -14.52 -2.28 13.14
CA PHE A 93 -14.91 -3.69 13.20
C PHE A 93 -14.88 -4.16 14.67
N ASP A 94 -15.43 -5.33 14.93
CA ASP A 94 -15.47 -5.89 16.28
C ASP A 94 -14.07 -6.34 16.73
N CYS A 95 -13.64 -5.84 17.89
CA CYS A 95 -12.31 -6.12 18.43
C CYS A 95 -12.10 -7.62 18.64
N GLY A 96 -11.03 -8.17 18.05
CA GLY A 96 -10.71 -9.60 18.18
C GLY A 96 -11.40 -10.50 17.16
N ASP A 97 -12.19 -9.94 16.24
CA ASP A 97 -12.95 -10.68 15.24
C ASP A 97 -12.39 -10.47 13.83
N ALA A 98 -11.56 -11.42 13.37
CA ALA A 98 -10.97 -11.39 12.03
C ALA A 98 -12.00 -11.66 10.92
N GLU A 99 -13.11 -12.35 11.23
CA GLU A 99 -14.18 -12.63 10.29
C GLU A 99 -15.01 -11.37 10.01
N ASP A 100 -15.47 -10.69 11.07
CA ASP A 100 -16.17 -9.42 10.97
C ASP A 100 -15.30 -8.36 10.28
N PHE A 101 -14.01 -8.29 10.64
CA PHE A 101 -13.05 -7.45 9.95
C PHE A 101 -13.03 -7.72 8.43
N THR A 102 -12.89 -8.99 8.04
CA THR A 102 -12.80 -9.39 6.63
C THR A 102 -14.05 -8.97 5.86
N TYR A 103 -15.23 -9.24 6.44
CA TYR A 103 -16.52 -8.87 5.84
C TYR A 103 -16.65 -7.35 5.68
N ARG A 104 -16.35 -6.58 6.74
CA ARG A 104 -16.50 -5.12 6.72
C ARG A 104 -15.52 -4.44 5.79
N LEU A 105 -14.27 -4.94 5.73
CA LEU A 105 -13.26 -4.38 4.84
C LEU A 105 -13.65 -4.59 3.37
N GLU A 106 -14.08 -5.81 3.01
CA GLU A 106 -14.57 -6.08 1.66
C GLU A 106 -15.78 -5.20 1.30
N ALA A 107 -16.73 -5.03 2.23
CA ALA A 107 -17.89 -4.18 2.02
C ALA A 107 -17.52 -2.69 1.86
N ALA A 108 -16.66 -2.17 2.74
CA ALA A 108 -16.23 -0.77 2.72
C ALA A 108 -15.42 -0.45 1.45
N ALA A 109 -14.45 -1.29 1.10
CA ALA A 109 -13.71 -1.17 -0.15
C ALA A 109 -14.65 -1.23 -1.36
N GLY A 110 -15.61 -2.17 -1.35
CA GLY A 110 -16.61 -2.32 -2.41
C GLY A 110 -17.44 -1.06 -2.63
N GLU A 111 -17.95 -0.44 -1.55
CA GLU A 111 -18.72 0.80 -1.66
C GLU A 111 -17.87 1.99 -2.13
N ILE A 112 -16.61 2.11 -1.69
CA ILE A 112 -15.69 3.16 -2.18
C ILE A 112 -15.50 3.04 -3.70
N ILE A 113 -15.13 1.84 -4.17
CA ILE A 113 -14.78 1.57 -5.57
C ILE A 113 -15.99 1.68 -6.49
N LYS A 114 -17.14 1.13 -6.07
CA LYS A 114 -18.41 1.19 -6.82
C LYS A 114 -18.88 2.63 -7.06
N ASN A 115 -18.52 3.56 -6.16
CA ASN A 115 -18.81 4.98 -6.29
C ASN A 115 -17.72 5.76 -7.04
N GLY A 116 -16.92 5.07 -7.86
CA GLY A 116 -15.96 5.66 -8.79
C GLY A 116 -14.69 6.22 -8.13
N LYS A 117 -14.41 5.84 -6.87
CA LYS A 117 -13.26 6.33 -6.10
C LYS A 117 -12.17 5.27 -6.05
N THR A 118 -10.91 5.68 -6.02
CA THR A 118 -9.79 4.77 -5.79
C THR A 118 -9.49 4.67 -4.30
N LEU A 119 -9.13 3.47 -3.84
CA LEU A 119 -8.71 3.22 -2.46
C LEU A 119 -7.18 3.26 -2.36
N LEU A 120 -6.67 4.04 -1.40
CA LEU A 120 -5.34 3.89 -0.81
C LEU A 120 -5.53 3.35 0.61
N ALA A 121 -5.22 2.08 0.83
CA ALA A 121 -5.28 1.49 2.16
C ALA A 121 -3.96 1.68 2.90
N LEU A 122 -4.03 2.15 4.15
CA LEU A 122 -2.91 2.10 5.09
C LEU A 122 -3.16 0.89 5.97
N GLY A 123 -2.34 -0.13 5.79
CA GLY A 123 -2.53 -1.42 6.42
C GLY A 123 -2.15 -1.44 7.89
N GLY A 124 -2.66 -2.48 8.54
CA GLY A 124 -1.85 -3.26 9.46
C GLY A 124 -1.23 -4.43 8.71
N ASP A 125 -1.38 -5.66 9.18
CA ASP A 125 -0.74 -6.83 8.57
C ASP A 125 -1.17 -7.08 7.11
N HIS A 126 -0.40 -7.86 6.37
CA HIS A 126 -0.61 -8.01 4.92
C HIS A 126 -1.90 -8.79 4.56
N PHE A 127 -2.56 -9.46 5.52
CA PHE A 127 -3.82 -10.15 5.24
C PHE A 127 -4.91 -9.18 4.76
N VAL A 128 -4.85 -7.91 5.16
CA VAL A 128 -5.83 -6.87 4.78
C VAL A 128 -6.03 -6.75 3.26
N THR A 129 -5.02 -7.10 2.47
CA THR A 129 -5.08 -6.99 1.01
C THR A 129 -6.08 -7.97 0.40
N LEU A 130 -6.32 -9.15 0.98
CA LEU A 130 -7.25 -10.14 0.41
C LEU A 130 -8.72 -9.66 0.32
N PRO A 131 -9.38 -9.22 1.40
CA PRO A 131 -10.72 -8.65 1.29
C PRO A 131 -10.77 -7.40 0.40
N ILE A 132 -9.70 -6.61 0.33
CA ILE A 132 -9.62 -5.48 -0.60
C ILE A 132 -9.60 -5.96 -2.06
N LEU A 133 -8.83 -7.00 -2.37
CA LEU A 133 -8.79 -7.62 -3.70
C LEU A 133 -10.14 -8.23 -4.09
N ARG A 134 -10.86 -8.86 -3.14
CA ARG A 134 -12.24 -9.36 -3.37
C ARG A 134 -13.18 -8.25 -3.81
N ALA A 135 -13.07 -7.07 -3.19
CA ALA A 135 -13.85 -5.89 -3.58
C ALA A 135 -13.45 -5.36 -4.96
N HIS A 136 -12.14 -5.23 -5.22
CA HIS A 136 -11.64 -4.73 -6.52
C HIS A 136 -11.99 -5.66 -7.68
N ALA A 137 -11.89 -6.97 -7.52
CA ALA A 137 -12.19 -7.94 -8.57
C ALA A 137 -13.66 -7.90 -9.03
N LYS A 138 -14.59 -7.53 -8.14
CA LYS A 138 -16.01 -7.30 -8.51
C LYS A 138 -16.18 -6.15 -9.49
N GLN A 139 -15.31 -5.13 -9.43
CA GLN A 139 -15.36 -3.96 -10.31
C GLN A 139 -14.50 -4.13 -11.56
N PHE A 140 -13.28 -4.66 -11.40
CA PHE A 140 -12.24 -4.65 -12.45
C PHE A 140 -11.97 -6.04 -13.06
N GLY A 141 -12.59 -7.10 -12.54
CA GLY A 141 -12.30 -8.48 -12.93
C GLY A 141 -10.94 -8.97 -12.40
N GLU A 142 -10.39 -10.02 -13.01
CA GLU A 142 -9.08 -10.57 -12.63
C GLU A 142 -7.93 -9.61 -12.98
N MET A 143 -7.20 -9.17 -11.96
CA MET A 143 -6.16 -8.13 -12.05
C MET A 143 -4.73 -8.69 -12.16
N ALA A 144 -3.78 -7.81 -12.45
CA ALA A 144 -2.36 -7.99 -12.19
C ALA A 144 -2.01 -7.49 -10.78
N LEU A 145 -1.12 -8.20 -10.09
CA LEU A 145 -0.55 -7.78 -8.81
C LEU A 145 0.90 -7.33 -8.98
N ILE A 146 1.23 -6.13 -8.53
CA ILE A 146 2.62 -5.74 -8.25
C ILE A 146 2.80 -5.82 -6.74
N HIS A 147 3.67 -6.73 -6.30
CA HIS A 147 3.87 -7.08 -4.91
C HIS A 147 5.30 -6.81 -4.47
N PHE A 148 5.51 -5.80 -3.62
CA PHE A 148 6.81 -5.52 -3.02
C PHE A 148 6.85 -6.12 -1.63
N ASP A 149 7.72 -7.10 -1.39
CA ASP A 149 7.74 -7.86 -0.14
C ASP A 149 9.06 -8.65 0.02
N ALA A 150 9.43 -9.01 1.26
CA ALA A 150 10.44 -10.04 1.51
C ALA A 150 9.90 -11.48 1.34
N HIS A 151 8.60 -11.66 1.46
CA HIS A 151 7.84 -12.91 1.50
C HIS A 151 6.94 -13.07 0.29
N THR A 152 6.65 -14.32 -0.08
CA THR A 152 5.76 -14.56 -1.22
C THR A 152 4.29 -14.53 -0.84
N ASP A 153 3.97 -14.76 0.43
CA ASP A 153 2.62 -14.94 0.99
C ASP A 153 1.68 -15.85 0.19
N THR A 154 2.30 -16.87 -0.41
CA THR A 154 1.65 -17.92 -1.19
C THR A 154 1.69 -19.27 -0.48
N TYR A 155 1.94 -19.27 0.83
CA TYR A 155 2.04 -20.50 1.61
C TYR A 155 0.66 -21.17 1.69
N ALA A 156 0.62 -22.48 1.44
CA ALA A 156 -0.62 -23.26 1.48
C ALA A 156 -1.02 -23.68 2.91
N ASN A 157 -0.11 -23.54 3.86
CA ASN A 157 -0.21 -24.01 5.23
C ASN A 157 -0.51 -22.85 6.19
N GLY A 158 -1.75 -22.40 6.21
CA GLY A 158 -2.19 -21.43 7.21
C GLY A 158 -3.68 -21.48 7.47
N SER A 159 -4.13 -20.56 8.31
CA SER A 159 -5.54 -20.43 8.68
C SER A 159 -6.32 -19.64 7.62
N ALA A 160 -7.62 -19.42 7.83
CA ALA A 160 -8.43 -18.54 6.98
C ALA A 160 -7.98 -17.06 7.08
N TYR A 161 -7.30 -16.69 8.17
CA TYR A 161 -6.81 -15.34 8.46
C TYR A 161 -5.31 -15.44 8.75
N ASP A 162 -4.49 -15.32 7.72
CA ASP A 162 -3.05 -15.49 7.83
C ASP A 162 -2.35 -14.63 6.76
N HIS A 163 -1.50 -13.71 7.22
CA HIS A 163 -0.80 -12.76 6.37
C HIS A 163 0.19 -13.42 5.40
N GLY A 164 0.58 -14.68 5.62
CA GLY A 164 1.46 -15.43 4.72
C GLY A 164 0.74 -16.31 3.69
N THR A 165 -0.60 -16.32 3.65
CA THR A 165 -1.34 -17.26 2.78
C THR A 165 -2.29 -16.59 1.80
N MET A 166 -2.51 -15.29 1.95
CA MET A 166 -3.59 -14.62 1.26
C MET A 166 -3.40 -14.57 -0.27
N PHE A 167 -2.16 -14.62 -0.79
CA PHE A 167 -1.87 -14.77 -2.21
C PHE A 167 -1.81 -16.23 -2.71
N TYR A 168 -1.92 -17.22 -1.81
CA TYR A 168 -2.33 -18.58 -2.20
C TYR A 168 -3.83 -18.66 -2.49
N HIS A 169 -4.64 -17.87 -1.77
CA HIS A 169 -6.08 -17.81 -1.93
C HIS A 169 -6.52 -16.92 -3.10
N ALA A 170 -5.93 -15.73 -3.26
CA ALA A 170 -6.38 -14.74 -4.23
C ALA A 170 -6.46 -15.24 -5.69
N PRO A 171 -5.49 -16.01 -6.24
CA PRO A 171 -5.62 -16.61 -7.57
C PRO A 171 -6.72 -17.66 -7.69
N LYS A 172 -6.97 -18.43 -6.62
CA LYS A 172 -8.00 -19.48 -6.60
C LYS A 172 -9.40 -18.90 -6.57
N GLU A 173 -9.53 -17.71 -6.00
CA GLU A 173 -10.74 -16.91 -6.01
C GLU A 173 -10.90 -16.09 -7.30
N GLY A 174 -9.95 -16.19 -8.24
CA GLY A 174 -9.99 -15.47 -9.52
C GLY A 174 -9.76 -13.95 -9.40
N LEU A 175 -9.14 -13.50 -8.30
CA LEU A 175 -8.95 -12.08 -8.01
C LEU A 175 -7.75 -11.50 -8.78
N ILE A 176 -6.67 -12.27 -8.85
CA ILE A 176 -5.41 -11.90 -9.49
C ILE A 176 -4.90 -13.03 -10.37
N SER A 177 -4.19 -12.67 -11.44
CA SER A 177 -3.56 -13.63 -12.35
C SER A 177 -2.09 -13.83 -11.98
N PRO A 178 -1.64 -15.00 -11.52
CA PRO A 178 -0.23 -15.24 -11.17
C PRO A 178 0.72 -14.93 -12.33
N LYS A 179 0.32 -15.32 -13.55
CA LYS A 179 1.11 -15.12 -14.78
C LYS A 179 1.34 -13.63 -15.09
N HIS A 180 0.40 -12.76 -14.72
CA HIS A 180 0.49 -11.31 -14.91
C HIS A 180 0.84 -10.57 -13.62
N SER A 181 1.29 -11.29 -12.59
CA SER A 181 1.67 -10.73 -11.31
C SER A 181 3.17 -10.91 -11.08
N VAL A 182 3.77 -9.95 -10.38
CA VAL A 182 5.20 -9.92 -10.11
C VAL A 182 5.45 -9.62 -8.63
N GLN A 183 6.31 -10.42 -8.02
CA GLN A 183 6.76 -10.27 -6.64
C GLN A 183 8.21 -9.78 -6.64
N ILE A 184 8.51 -8.76 -5.85
CA ILE A 184 9.76 -8.00 -5.92
C ILE A 184 10.34 -7.87 -4.52
N GLY A 185 11.60 -8.27 -4.34
CA GLY A 185 12.28 -8.23 -3.04
C GLY A 185 12.24 -9.53 -2.26
N ILE A 186 11.66 -10.60 -2.85
CA ILE A 186 11.54 -11.92 -2.22
C ILE A 186 12.90 -12.43 -1.77
N ARG A 187 13.01 -12.83 -0.51
CA ARG A 187 14.24 -13.36 0.09
C ARG A 187 13.99 -14.34 1.23
N THR A 188 12.81 -14.94 1.24
CA THR A 188 12.48 -16.11 2.06
C THR A 188 12.29 -17.34 1.18
N GLU A 189 12.24 -18.52 1.81
CA GLU A 189 12.04 -19.78 1.09
C GLU A 189 10.61 -19.87 0.52
N TYR A 190 10.51 -20.34 -0.73
CA TYR A 190 9.26 -20.68 -1.38
C TYR A 190 9.48 -21.77 -2.42
N LYS A 191 8.43 -22.51 -2.78
CA LYS A 191 8.51 -23.55 -3.80
C LYS A 191 8.44 -22.92 -5.20
N GLN A 192 9.58 -22.84 -5.89
CA GLN A 192 9.65 -22.28 -7.25
C GLN A 192 8.88 -23.10 -8.29
N GLU A 193 8.94 -24.43 -8.18
CA GLU A 193 8.21 -25.32 -9.09
C GLU A 193 6.70 -25.17 -8.89
N GLY A 194 6.02 -24.69 -9.93
CA GLY A 194 4.56 -24.49 -9.90
C GLY A 194 4.11 -23.23 -9.14
N HIS A 195 5.02 -22.33 -8.78
CA HIS A 195 4.71 -21.07 -8.08
C HIS A 195 3.70 -20.19 -8.84
N GLY A 196 3.83 -20.15 -10.17
CA GLY A 196 2.91 -19.43 -11.05
C GLY A 196 3.12 -17.92 -11.13
N PHE A 197 3.63 -17.27 -10.07
CA PHE A 197 4.01 -15.86 -10.07
C PHE A 197 5.39 -15.63 -10.70
N ASN A 198 5.59 -14.44 -11.26
CA ASN A 198 6.92 -13.97 -11.62
C ASN A 198 7.60 -13.42 -10.37
N VAL A 199 8.88 -13.74 -10.16
CA VAL A 199 9.63 -13.33 -8.97
C VAL A 199 10.94 -12.66 -9.38
N ILE A 200 11.14 -11.43 -8.90
CA ILE A 200 12.41 -10.72 -8.89
C ILE A 200 12.89 -10.72 -7.43
N ASN A 201 13.70 -11.71 -7.07
CA ASN A 201 14.17 -11.87 -5.69
C ASN A 201 15.09 -10.70 -5.27
N ALA A 202 15.35 -10.52 -3.98
CA ALA A 202 16.11 -9.38 -3.48
C ALA A 202 17.53 -9.29 -4.06
N MET A 203 18.20 -10.43 -4.29
CA MET A 203 19.53 -10.44 -4.91
C MET A 203 19.47 -9.87 -6.34
N GLN A 204 18.54 -10.38 -7.15
CA GLN A 204 18.30 -9.88 -8.51
C GLN A 204 17.90 -8.41 -8.52
N ALA A 205 16.98 -7.99 -7.64
CA ALA A 205 16.49 -6.62 -7.58
C ALA A 205 17.58 -5.62 -7.15
N ASN A 206 18.52 -6.05 -6.30
CA ASN A 206 19.67 -5.24 -5.91
C ASN A 206 20.68 -5.09 -7.06
N ASP A 207 20.91 -6.14 -7.85
CA ASP A 207 21.86 -6.14 -8.97
C ASP A 207 21.33 -5.47 -10.24
N MET A 208 20.04 -5.63 -10.56
CA MET A 208 19.40 -5.04 -11.74
C MET A 208 19.29 -3.52 -11.62
N SER A 209 19.33 -2.80 -12.74
CA SER A 209 18.94 -1.38 -12.79
C SER A 209 17.43 -1.19 -12.52
N VAL A 210 17.04 0.06 -12.21
CA VAL A 210 15.61 0.40 -12.05
C VAL A 210 14.86 0.18 -13.35
N GLU A 211 15.47 0.53 -14.46
CA GLU A 211 14.91 0.42 -15.81
C GLU A 211 14.64 -1.03 -16.19
N GLU A 212 15.55 -1.96 -15.87
CA GLU A 212 15.35 -3.40 -16.08
C GLU A 212 14.17 -3.95 -15.28
N ILE A 213 14.08 -3.60 -14.00
CA ILE A 213 12.96 -4.02 -13.13
C ILE A 213 11.64 -3.49 -13.69
N VAL A 214 11.57 -2.19 -14.01
CA VAL A 214 10.35 -1.55 -14.54
C VAL A 214 9.95 -2.15 -15.89
N GLN A 215 10.91 -2.44 -16.77
CA GLN A 215 10.62 -3.08 -18.05
C GLN A 215 10.06 -4.50 -17.87
N GLN A 216 10.60 -5.28 -16.92
CA GLN A 216 10.05 -6.59 -16.59
C GLN A 216 8.63 -6.47 -16.02
N ILE A 217 8.40 -5.57 -15.06
CA ILE A 217 7.06 -5.31 -14.49
C ILE A 217 6.07 -5.01 -15.62
N ARG A 218 6.38 -4.06 -16.51
CA ARG A 218 5.50 -3.69 -17.64
C ARG A 218 5.21 -4.85 -18.58
N THR A 219 6.21 -5.67 -18.85
CA THR A 219 6.05 -6.85 -19.71
C THR A 219 5.12 -7.88 -19.07
N ILE A 220 5.24 -8.09 -17.76
CA ILE A 220 4.45 -9.06 -17.00
C ILE A 220 2.98 -8.61 -16.87
N ILE A 221 2.74 -7.38 -16.41
CA ILE A 221 1.39 -6.87 -16.18
C ILE A 221 0.61 -6.66 -17.49
N ALA A 222 1.32 -6.42 -18.60
CA ALA A 222 0.74 -6.03 -19.89
C ALA A 222 -0.28 -4.89 -19.72
N ASP A 223 -1.50 -5.05 -20.21
CA ASP A 223 -2.57 -4.03 -20.14
C ASP A 223 -3.62 -4.32 -19.05
N LYS A 224 -3.37 -5.29 -18.15
CA LYS A 224 -4.33 -5.62 -17.08
C LYS A 224 -4.51 -4.45 -16.10
N PRO A 225 -5.69 -4.31 -15.48
CA PRO A 225 -5.84 -3.51 -14.26
C PRO A 225 -4.85 -3.99 -13.21
N VAL A 226 -4.19 -3.06 -12.52
CA VAL A 226 -3.11 -3.34 -11.58
C VAL A 226 -3.53 -2.94 -10.17
N TYR A 227 -3.41 -3.89 -9.24
CA TYR A 227 -3.36 -3.60 -7.82
C TYR A 227 -1.89 -3.62 -7.37
N LEU A 228 -1.43 -2.60 -6.65
CA LEU A 228 -0.08 -2.54 -6.11
C LEU A 228 -0.13 -2.59 -4.58
N THR A 229 0.40 -3.67 -4.01
CA THR A 229 0.62 -3.78 -2.57
C THR A 229 2.10 -3.56 -2.26
N PHE A 230 2.35 -2.82 -1.18
CA PHE A 230 3.68 -2.60 -0.66
C PHE A 230 3.78 -3.03 0.80
N ASP A 231 4.40 -4.18 1.04
CA ASP A 231 4.87 -4.55 2.36
C ASP A 231 6.14 -3.77 2.69
N ILE A 232 6.11 -3.06 3.82
CA ILE A 232 7.26 -2.25 4.24
C ILE A 232 8.51 -3.10 4.49
N ASP A 233 8.36 -4.40 4.78
CA ASP A 233 9.45 -5.34 4.97
C ASP A 233 10.17 -5.72 3.67
N CYS A 234 9.67 -5.30 2.50
CA CYS A 234 10.44 -5.32 1.25
C CYS A 234 11.77 -4.57 1.41
N LEU A 235 11.75 -3.48 2.19
CA LEU A 235 12.93 -2.71 2.55
C LEU A 235 13.83 -3.49 3.50
N ASP A 236 15.13 -3.26 3.41
CA ASP A 236 16.05 -3.82 4.41
C ASP A 236 15.72 -3.28 5.82
N PRO A 237 15.89 -4.07 6.91
CA PRO A 237 15.67 -3.62 8.27
C PRO A 237 16.47 -2.37 8.67
N ALA A 238 17.55 -2.02 7.95
CA ALA A 238 18.24 -0.73 8.10
C ALA A 238 17.36 0.49 7.74
N PHE A 239 16.33 0.30 6.91
CA PHE A 239 15.40 1.34 6.47
C PHE A 239 13.97 1.15 7.01
N ALA A 240 13.58 -0.10 7.31
CA ALA A 240 12.28 -0.45 7.86
C ALA A 240 12.40 -1.38 9.09
N PRO A 241 13.01 -0.93 10.20
CA PRO A 241 13.09 -1.74 11.43
C PRO A 241 11.72 -2.01 12.06
N GLY A 242 10.73 -1.15 11.80
CA GLY A 242 9.38 -1.18 12.32
C GLY A 242 8.44 -2.10 11.56
N THR A 243 8.73 -3.41 11.51
CA THR A 243 7.88 -4.42 10.86
C THR A 243 7.83 -5.73 11.66
N GLY A 244 6.81 -6.55 11.43
CA GLY A 244 6.54 -7.81 12.13
C GLY A 244 7.53 -8.94 11.82
N THR A 245 8.02 -8.98 10.59
CA THR A 245 8.79 -10.08 9.99
C THR A 245 10.06 -9.60 9.27
N PRO A 246 10.98 -8.87 9.92
CA PRO A 246 12.13 -8.28 9.24
C PRO A 246 13.09 -9.34 8.66
N VAL A 247 13.44 -9.19 7.38
CA VAL A 247 14.42 -10.05 6.69
C VAL A 247 15.57 -9.22 6.11
N CYS A 248 16.81 -9.51 6.51
CA CYS A 248 18.00 -8.80 6.02
C CYS A 248 18.26 -9.02 4.51
N GLY A 249 18.98 -8.09 3.89
CA GLY A 249 19.32 -8.13 2.46
C GLY A 249 18.22 -7.55 1.57
N GLY A 250 17.41 -6.64 2.12
CA GLY A 250 16.30 -6.01 1.39
C GLY A 250 16.74 -4.87 0.48
N LEU A 251 15.75 -4.21 -0.14
CA LEU A 251 16.01 -3.03 -0.96
C LEU A 251 16.18 -1.78 -0.09
N ASN A 252 16.88 -0.77 -0.61
CA ASN A 252 16.90 0.55 0.01
C ASN A 252 15.75 1.43 -0.50
N THR A 253 15.43 2.48 0.26
CA THR A 253 14.33 3.40 -0.06
C THR A 253 14.52 4.10 -1.40
N ASP A 254 15.73 4.54 -1.76
CA ASP A 254 16.00 5.22 -3.03
C ASP A 254 15.64 4.35 -4.25
N LYS A 255 16.01 3.07 -4.23
CA LYS A 255 15.70 2.10 -5.27
C LYS A 255 14.19 1.93 -5.44
N ILE A 256 13.48 1.72 -4.34
CA ILE A 256 12.02 1.57 -4.32
C ILE A 256 11.32 2.81 -4.89
N LEU A 257 11.68 4.00 -4.43
CA LEU A 257 11.05 5.24 -4.89
C LEU A 257 11.27 5.45 -6.40
N LYS A 258 12.46 5.13 -6.91
CA LYS A 258 12.75 5.19 -8.35
C LYS A 258 11.91 4.20 -9.16
N ILE A 259 11.75 2.96 -8.67
CA ILE A 259 10.88 1.96 -9.32
C ILE A 259 9.44 2.47 -9.35
N ILE A 260 8.87 2.85 -8.20
CA ILE A 260 7.47 3.32 -8.10
C ILE A 260 7.24 4.51 -9.05
N ARG A 261 8.10 5.54 -9.01
CA ARG A 261 7.99 6.72 -9.88
C ARG A 261 8.02 6.35 -11.37
N ALA A 262 8.77 5.33 -11.75
CA ALA A 262 8.89 4.86 -13.12
C ALA A 262 7.71 3.98 -13.57
N LEU A 263 6.79 3.61 -12.67
CA LEU A 263 5.53 2.93 -12.99
C LEU A 263 4.44 3.88 -13.54
N LYS A 264 4.72 5.18 -13.72
CA LYS A 264 3.82 6.08 -14.45
C LYS A 264 3.35 5.48 -15.78
N GLY A 265 2.05 5.48 -16.00
CA GLY A 265 1.38 5.03 -17.20
C GLY A 265 0.81 3.62 -17.14
N ILE A 266 0.91 2.90 -16.02
CA ILE A 266 0.18 1.64 -15.79
C ILE A 266 -1.29 1.90 -15.45
N ASN A 267 -2.15 0.90 -15.61
CA ASN A 267 -3.55 0.96 -15.19
C ASN A 267 -3.69 0.67 -13.68
N LEU A 268 -3.20 1.56 -12.81
CA LEU A 268 -3.25 1.41 -11.36
C LEU A 268 -4.67 1.69 -10.84
N VAL A 269 -5.37 0.64 -10.38
CA VAL A 269 -6.78 0.73 -9.94
C VAL A 269 -6.97 0.72 -8.42
N GLY A 270 -5.94 0.33 -7.67
CA GLY A 270 -5.94 0.30 -6.21
C GLY A 270 -4.54 0.08 -5.65
N MET A 271 -4.35 0.45 -4.39
CA MET A 271 -3.04 0.36 -3.75
C MET A 271 -3.12 0.28 -2.22
N ASP A 272 -2.13 -0.35 -1.59
CA ASP A 272 -1.95 -0.31 -0.14
C ASP A 272 -0.48 -0.28 0.28
N VAL A 273 -0.24 0.12 1.53
CA VAL A 273 1.04 0.03 2.22
C VAL A 273 0.81 -0.62 3.57
N VAL A 274 1.47 -1.75 3.84
CA VAL A 274 1.16 -2.65 4.96
C VAL A 274 2.37 -2.90 5.88
N GLU A 275 2.15 -3.62 6.97
CA GLU A 275 3.15 -4.13 7.94
C GLU A 275 3.98 -3.08 8.70
N VAL A 276 3.62 -1.79 8.65
CA VAL A 276 4.24 -0.79 9.53
C VAL A 276 3.84 -1.07 10.99
N ALA A 277 4.82 -1.50 11.80
CA ALA A 277 4.67 -1.83 13.21
C ALA A 277 5.45 -0.82 14.08
N PRO A 278 4.82 0.29 14.54
CA PRO A 278 5.53 1.39 15.20
C PRO A 278 6.20 1.03 16.52
N ALA A 279 5.81 -0.07 17.17
CA ALA A 279 6.46 -0.57 18.38
C ALA A 279 7.93 -1.00 18.16
N TYR A 280 8.28 -1.34 16.91
CA TYR A 280 9.64 -1.72 16.51
C TYR A 280 10.36 -0.63 15.72
N ASP A 281 9.63 0.42 15.34
CA ASP A 281 10.19 1.51 14.54
C ASP A 281 11.19 2.34 15.35
N GLN A 282 12.18 2.91 14.66
CA GLN A 282 13.23 3.72 15.26
C GLN A 282 13.15 5.14 14.70
N SER A 283 12.84 6.11 15.55
CA SER A 283 12.69 7.51 15.16
C SER A 283 11.73 7.72 13.97
N GLU A 284 10.65 6.94 13.94
CA GLU A 284 9.59 6.99 12.91
C GLU A 284 10.08 6.72 11.47
N MET A 285 11.26 6.12 11.29
CA MET A 285 11.86 5.96 9.96
C MET A 285 11.05 5.03 9.06
N THR A 286 10.47 3.96 9.62
CA THR A 286 9.61 3.01 8.89
C THR A 286 8.28 3.65 8.55
N ALA A 287 7.67 4.36 9.52
CA ALA A 287 6.44 5.12 9.28
C ALA A 287 6.63 6.22 8.23
N LEU A 288 7.77 6.91 8.22
CA LEU A 288 8.12 7.90 7.21
C LEU A 288 8.33 7.25 5.83
N ALA A 289 8.98 6.10 5.75
CA ALA A 289 9.11 5.34 4.51
C ALA A 289 7.73 4.93 3.98
N GLY A 290 6.87 4.37 4.83
CA GLY A 290 5.50 4.00 4.48
C GLY A 290 4.65 5.19 4.01
N ALA A 291 4.73 6.33 4.71
CA ALA A 291 4.07 7.56 4.31
C ALA A 291 4.57 8.09 2.95
N THR A 292 5.88 8.00 2.70
CA THR A 292 6.50 8.45 1.45
C THR A 292 6.07 7.55 0.30
N ILE A 293 6.09 6.23 0.48
CA ILE A 293 5.65 5.25 -0.51
C ILE A 293 4.17 5.46 -0.85
N ALA A 294 3.30 5.57 0.15
CA ALA A 294 1.88 5.86 -0.05
C ALA A 294 1.66 7.15 -0.87
N LEU A 295 2.43 8.21 -0.59
CA LEU A 295 2.36 9.46 -1.35
C LEU A 295 2.86 9.31 -2.79
N GLU A 296 3.95 8.57 -3.03
CA GLU A 296 4.44 8.29 -4.39
C GLU A 296 3.44 7.48 -5.20
N LEU A 297 2.72 6.54 -4.57
CA LEU A 297 1.64 5.79 -5.22
C LEU A 297 0.48 6.70 -5.65
N LEU A 298 0.09 7.69 -4.83
CA LEU A 298 -0.88 8.71 -5.23
C LEU A 298 -0.39 9.56 -6.40
N TYR A 299 0.90 9.92 -6.41
CA TYR A 299 1.50 10.66 -7.51
C TYR A 299 1.49 9.87 -8.82
N VAL A 300 1.84 8.58 -8.77
CA VAL A 300 1.76 7.67 -9.92
C VAL A 300 0.32 7.55 -10.40
N TRP A 301 -0.63 7.32 -9.49
CA TRP A 301 -2.05 7.23 -9.83
C TRP A 301 -2.54 8.49 -10.53
N SER A 302 -2.26 9.67 -9.95
CA SER A 302 -2.67 10.97 -10.48
C SER A 302 -2.07 11.26 -11.87
N ALA A 303 -0.79 10.93 -12.05
CA ALA A 303 -0.12 11.05 -13.35
C ALA A 303 -0.74 10.16 -14.45
N ASN A 304 -1.43 9.08 -14.06
CA ASN A 304 -2.07 8.16 -14.99
C ASN A 304 -3.47 8.63 -15.41
N GLN A 305 -4.14 9.44 -14.58
CA GLN A 305 -5.46 9.99 -14.91
C GLN A 305 -5.40 11.11 -15.96
N ASN A 306 -4.29 11.85 -16.02
CA ASN A 306 -4.09 12.96 -16.97
C ASN A 306 -3.77 12.52 -18.40
N LYS A 307 -4.02 11.25 -18.75
CA LYS A 307 -3.93 10.75 -20.13
C LYS A 307 -5.31 10.91 -20.82
N ALA A 308 -5.66 12.15 -21.13
CA ALA A 308 -6.70 12.50 -22.10
C ALA A 308 -6.08 13.41 -23.16
#